data_AF-A0A3D2B4Y7-F1
#
_entry.id   AF-A0A3D2B4Y7-F1
#
_cell.length_a   1.000
_cell.length_b   1.000
_cell.length_c   1.000
_cell.angle_alpha   90.00
_cell.angle_beta   90.00
_cell.angle_gamma   90.00
#
_symmetry.space_group_name_H-M   'P 1'
#
loop_
_entity.id
_entity.type
_entity.pdbx_description
1 polymer ?
#
loop_
_entity_poly.entity_id
_entity_poly.type
_entity_poly.pdbx_seq_one_letter_code
_entity_poly.pdbx_strand_id
1 'polypeptide(L)'
;MSDIILARVSETLSTEQSLEGLVRQLLEMLEIVTDMESTYLTKIDINARLQHILYARNSKQMQIPEGLSVPWGDTLCKRAIDS
;
A
#
# COMPACT_ATOMS: atom_id res chain seq x y z
N MET A 1 -0.74 22.21 6.20
CA MET A 1 -0.78 21.42 4.95
C MET A 1 -0.99 19.93 5.27
N SER A 2 -0.29 19.39 6.27
CA SER A 2 -0.55 18.09 6.90
C SER A 2 -1.96 17.94 7.51
N ASP A 3 -2.54 18.99 8.10
CA ASP A 3 -3.88 18.93 8.70
C ASP A 3 -5.01 18.65 7.70
N ILE A 4 -4.86 19.11 6.46
CA ILE A 4 -5.85 18.88 5.39
C ILE A 4 -5.84 17.42 4.97
N ILE A 5 -4.65 16.81 4.90
CA ILE A 5 -4.48 15.40 4.56
C ILE A 5 -5.09 14.53 5.67
N LEU A 6 -4.80 14.82 6.93
CA LEU A 6 -5.37 14.08 8.08
C LEU A 6 -6.88 14.25 8.20
N ALA A 7 -7.40 15.46 8.00
CA ALA A 7 -8.84 15.72 8.02
C ALA A 7 -9.56 14.97 6.89
N ARG A 8 -9.00 14.98 5.68
CA ARG A 8 -9.57 14.29 4.52
C ARG A 8 -9.53 12.77 4.68
N VAL A 9 -8.47 12.21 5.27
CA VAL A 9 -8.43 10.78 5.65
C VAL A 9 -9.51 10.45 6.65
N SER A 10 -9.65 11.26 7.71
CA SER A 10 -10.61 10.99 8.79
C SER A 10 -12.06 11.08 8.31
N GLU A 11 -12.37 12.06 7.47
CA GLU A 11 -13.70 12.28 6.91
C GLU A 11 -14.06 11.20 5.87
N THR A 12 -13.07 10.69 5.12
CA THR A 12 -13.32 9.65 4.12
C THR A 12 -13.34 8.24 4.72
N LEU A 13 -12.60 7.99 5.81
CA LEU A 13 -12.73 6.79 6.67
C LEU A 13 -14.16 6.58 7.16
N SER A 14 -14.90 7.68 7.38
CA SER A 14 -16.27 7.64 7.89
C SER A 14 -17.31 7.45 6.78
N THR A 15 -16.95 7.70 5.52
CA THR A 15 -17.86 7.56 4.37
C THR A 15 -17.65 6.30 3.54
N GLU A 16 -16.45 5.71 3.53
CA GLU A 16 -16.20 4.50 2.74
C GLU A 16 -16.45 3.21 3.52
N GLN A 17 -17.40 2.42 3.02
CA GLN A 17 -17.87 1.18 3.63
C GLN A 17 -16.98 -0.05 3.33
N SER A 18 -15.81 0.12 2.72
CA SER A 18 -14.92 -0.99 2.35
C SER A 18 -13.44 -0.72 2.65
N LEU A 19 -12.75 -1.74 3.16
CA LEU A 19 -11.31 -1.71 3.43
C LEU A 19 -10.49 -1.37 2.16
N GLU A 20 -10.94 -1.86 1.00
CA GLU A 20 -10.26 -1.62 -0.27
C GLU A 20 -10.17 -0.12 -0.59
N GLY A 21 -11.30 0.58 -0.56
CA GLY A 21 -11.31 1.99 -0.93
C GLY A 21 -10.47 2.84 0.03
N LEU A 22 -10.54 2.56 1.34
CA LEU A 22 -9.69 3.21 2.33
C LEU A 22 -8.20 3.02 2.00
N VAL A 23 -7.79 1.81 1.66
CA VAL A 23 -6.40 1.52 1.29
C VAL A 23 -6.03 2.25 0.01
N ARG A 24 -6.89 2.26 -1.01
CA ARG A 24 -6.62 2.95 -2.29
C ARG A 24 -6.38 4.45 -2.08
N GLN A 25 -7.14 5.10 -1.20
CA GLN A 25 -6.95 6.51 -0.85
C GLN A 25 -5.64 6.74 -0.09
N LEU A 26 -5.30 5.87 0.86
CA LEU A 26 -4.02 5.97 1.56
C LEU A 26 -2.84 5.85 0.59
N LEU A 27 -2.90 4.88 -0.35
CA LEU A 27 -1.87 4.68 -1.37
C LEU A 27 -1.73 5.90 -2.29
N GLU A 28 -2.85 6.54 -2.67
CA GLU A 28 -2.86 7.80 -3.41
C GLU A 28 -2.19 8.93 -2.66
N MET A 29 -2.50 9.10 -1.38
CA MET A 29 -1.84 10.13 -0.59
C MET A 29 -0.35 9.89 -0.46
N LEU A 30 0.07 8.64 -0.21
CA LEU A 30 1.48 8.27 -0.14
C LEU A 30 2.20 8.60 -1.44
N GLU A 31 1.58 8.32 -2.59
CA GLU A 31 2.14 8.71 -3.89
C GLU A 31 2.29 10.23 -3.98
N ILE A 32 1.24 11.00 -3.69
CA ILE A 32 1.26 12.47 -3.79
C ILE A 32 2.36 13.10 -2.92
N VAL A 33 2.56 12.59 -1.70
CA VAL A 33 3.54 13.17 -0.76
C VAL A 33 4.97 12.68 -0.97
N THR A 34 5.17 11.51 -1.60
CA THR A 34 6.50 10.93 -1.82
C THR A 34 7.00 11.02 -3.27
N ASP A 35 6.09 11.29 -4.22
CA ASP A 35 6.32 11.22 -5.67
C ASP A 35 6.86 9.86 -6.17
N MET A 36 6.69 8.79 -5.37
CA MET A 36 7.11 7.44 -5.74
C MET A 36 6.33 6.92 -6.95
N GLU A 37 6.99 6.14 -7.81
CA GLU A 37 6.38 5.60 -9.04
C GLU A 37 5.21 4.64 -8.78
N SER A 38 5.23 3.96 -7.64
CA SER A 38 4.19 3.03 -7.23
C SER A 38 4.13 2.93 -5.72
N THR A 39 2.92 2.81 -5.19
CA THR A 39 2.65 2.51 -3.77
C THR A 39 1.74 1.28 -3.71
N TYR A 40 1.96 0.39 -2.74
CA TYR A 40 1.18 -0.84 -2.65
C TYR A 40 1.04 -1.32 -1.21
N LEU A 41 -0.09 -1.98 -0.93
CA LEU A 41 -0.31 -2.69 0.32
C LEU A 41 -0.03 -4.18 0.11
N THR A 42 0.78 -4.74 1.00
CA THR A 42 1.08 -6.16 0.99
C THR A 42 0.67 -6.84 2.29
N LYS A 43 0.23 -8.10 2.20
CA LYS A 43 -0.04 -8.97 3.34
C LYS A 43 1.01 -10.07 3.38
N ILE A 44 1.58 -10.29 4.56
CA ILE A 44 2.59 -11.32 4.79
C ILE A 44 1.91 -12.53 5.41
N ASP A 45 2.05 -13.69 4.77
CA ASP A 45 1.72 -14.98 5.36
C ASP A 45 3.01 -15.66 5.84
N ILE A 46 3.24 -15.60 7.15
CA ILE A 46 4.46 -16.13 7.79
C ILE A 46 4.50 -17.66 7.72
N ASN A 47 3.34 -18.32 7.80
CA ASN A 47 3.25 -19.78 7.80
C ASN A 47 3.54 -20.33 6.40
N ALA A 48 2.96 -19.72 5.38
CA ALA A 48 3.20 -20.07 3.98
C ALA A 48 4.54 -19.52 3.45
N ARG A 49 5.20 -18.62 4.19
CA ARG A 49 6.40 -17.86 3.77
C ARG A 49 6.16 -17.09 2.47
N LEU A 50 4.98 -16.50 2.33
CA LEU A 50 4.58 -15.74 1.15
C LEU A 50 4.27 -14.28 1.50
N GLN A 51 4.48 -13.42 0.52
CA GLN A 51 4.04 -12.04 0.52
C GLN A 51 3.05 -11.86 -0.63
N HIS A 52 1.86 -11.36 -0.31
CA HIS A 52 0.78 -11.12 -1.26
C HIS A 52 0.60 -9.62 -1.49
N ILE A 53 0.61 -9.19 -2.73
CA ILE A 53 0.28 -7.81 -3.10
C ILE A 53 -1.23 -7.73 -3.21
N LEU A 54 -1.87 -6.99 -2.30
CA LEU A 54 -3.32 -6.90 -2.24
C LEU A 54 -3.83 -5.77 -3.14
N TYR A 55 -3.29 -4.57 -2.94
CA TYR A 55 -3.68 -3.38 -3.68
C TYR A 55 -2.43 -2.61 -4.11
N ALA A 56 -2.46 -2.04 -5.30
CA ALA A 56 -1.36 -1.27 -5.86
C ALA A 56 -1.90 -0.01 -6.53
N ARG A 57 -1.11 1.04 -6.47
CA ARG A 57 -1.31 2.27 -7.22
C ARG A 57 -0.02 2.55 -7.98
N ASN A 58 -0.09 2.39 -9.30
CA ASN A 58 1.03 2.59 -10.22
C ASN A 58 0.76 3.88 -11.00
N SER A 59 1.55 4.92 -10.77
CA SER A 59 1.33 6.23 -11.41
C SER A 59 2.32 6.56 -12.51
N LYS A 60 3.46 5.87 -12.55
CA LYS A 60 4.52 6.05 -13.56
C LYS A 60 4.76 4.74 -14.32
N GLN A 61 6.02 4.43 -14.65
CA GLN A 61 6.37 3.31 -15.53
C GLN A 61 6.39 1.96 -14.78
N MET A 62 6.79 1.95 -13.52
CA MET A 62 6.76 0.75 -12.70
C MET A 62 5.32 0.22 -12.55
N GLN A 63 5.14 -1.08 -12.80
CA GLN A 63 3.84 -1.74 -12.66
C GLN A 63 3.97 -2.87 -11.64
N ILE A 64 3.32 -2.67 -10.50
CA ILE A 64 3.20 -3.71 -9.47
C ILE A 64 1.82 -4.37 -9.61
N PRO A 65 1.77 -5.66 -9.99
CA PRO A 65 0.50 -6.34 -10.21
C PRO A 65 -0.17 -6.74 -8.89
N GLU A 66 -1.44 -6.34 -8.73
CA GLU A 66 -2.32 -6.84 -7.67
C GLU A 66 -2.52 -8.36 -7.82
N GLY A 67 -2.58 -9.08 -6.70
CA GLY A 67 -2.69 -10.54 -6.66
C GLY A 67 -1.37 -11.29 -6.78
N LEU A 68 -0.27 -10.61 -7.10
CA LEU A 68 1.05 -11.25 -7.13
C LEU A 68 1.45 -11.78 -5.76
N SER A 69 1.95 -13.00 -5.73
CA SER A 69 2.47 -13.65 -4.53
C SER A 69 3.92 -14.02 -4.74
N VAL A 70 4.80 -13.60 -3.83
CA VAL A 70 6.25 -13.86 -3.91
C VAL A 70 6.75 -14.49 -2.61
N PRO A 71 7.85 -15.28 -2.64
CA PRO A 71 8.49 -15.78 -1.43
C PRO A 71 8.90 -14.64 -0.50
N TRP A 72 8.56 -14.73 0.79
CA TRP A 72 8.79 -13.66 1.78
C TRP A 72 10.28 -13.41 2.07
N GLY A 73 11.11 -14.45 1.98
CA GLY A 73 12.50 -14.40 2.47
C GLY A 73 13.38 -13.33 1.81
N ASP A 74 13.14 -13.02 0.54
CA ASP A 74 14.01 -12.14 -0.26
C ASP A 74 13.41 -10.77 -0.57
N THR A 75 12.28 -10.42 0.07
CA THR A 75 11.56 -9.20 -0.29
C THR A 75 12.16 -7.96 0.37
N LEU A 76 12.02 -6.82 -0.32
CA LEU A 76 12.33 -5.49 0.25
C LEU A 76 11.58 -5.26 1.56
N CYS A 77 10.34 -5.74 1.65
CA CYS A 77 9.52 -5.61 2.85
C CYS A 77 10.09 -6.37 4.04
N LYS A 78 10.68 -7.57 3.85
CA LYS A 78 11.35 -8.30 4.93
C LYS A 78 12.56 -7.52 5.46
N ARG A 79 13.38 -6.99 4.55
CA ARG A 79 14.53 -6.15 4.92
C ARG A 79 14.12 -4.89 5.70
N ALA A 80 13.01 -4.25 5.34
CA ALA A 80 12.51 -3.07 6.03
C ALA A 80 11.92 -3.35 7.43
N ILE A 81 11.49 -4.60 7.70
CA ILE A 81 11.01 -5.00 9.03
C ILE A 81 12.17 -5.40 9.95
N ASP A 82 13.23 -5.99 9.38
CA ASP A 82 14.38 -6.46 10.14
C ASP A 82 15.38 -5.33 10.48
N SER A 83 15.19 -4.13 9.93
CA SER A 83 16.01 -2.92 10.17
C SER A 83 15.47 -2.08 11.32
#